data_AF-V6TMB5-F1
#
_entry.id   AF-V6TMB5-F1
#
_cell.length_a   1.000
_cell.length_b   1.000
_cell.length_c   1.000
_cell.angle_alpha   90.00
_cell.angle_beta   90.00
_cell.angle_gamma   90.00
#
_symmetry.space_group_name_H-M   'P 1'
#
loop_
_entity.id
_entity.type
_entity.pdbx_description
1 polymer ?
#
loop_
_entity_poly.entity_id
_entity_poly.type
_entity_poly.pdbx_seq_one_letter_code
_entity_poly.pdbx_strand_id
1 'polypeptide(L)'
;PNTDFAKQDSVNGNRCVSCGNTESGVDGCAKCTAPSGESTKPTCTECNNNKIVKTEPSGTSCVEEAACVDGFFVETVSGTPSKKCTACADSNCAVCTAAGTGKCSKCKDGYTLDSQANTCASSSANRSGLSTGAIAGISVAAVVVVGGLVGFLCWWFICRGKA
;
A
#
# COMPACT_ATOMS: atom_id res chain seq x y z
N PRO A 1 -17.31 -32.23 5.75
CA PRO A 1 -17.59 -31.12 4.82
C PRO A 1 -17.61 -29.82 5.62
N ASN A 2 -16.81 -28.83 5.25
CA ASN A 2 -16.70 -27.57 6.01
C ASN A 2 -17.72 -26.53 5.51
N THR A 3 -18.94 -26.97 5.18
CA THR A 3 -20.02 -26.17 4.60
C THR A 3 -20.87 -25.47 5.66
N ASP A 4 -20.70 -25.88 6.92
CA ASP A 4 -21.43 -25.40 8.07
C ASP A 4 -20.47 -25.31 9.26
N PHE A 5 -20.76 -24.40 10.19
CA PHE A 5 -19.99 -24.22 11.42
C PHE A 5 -20.92 -24.19 12.63
N ALA A 6 -20.41 -24.64 13.78
CA ALA A 6 -21.15 -24.56 15.03
C ALA A 6 -21.19 -23.11 15.51
N LYS A 7 -22.39 -22.59 15.76
CA LYS A 7 -22.63 -21.30 16.39
C LYS A 7 -23.23 -21.55 17.77
N GLN A 8 -22.61 -20.97 18.79
CA GLN A 8 -23.21 -20.94 20.12
C GLN A 8 -24.38 -19.95 20.13
N ASP A 9 -25.50 -20.41 20.69
CA ASP A 9 -26.69 -19.60 20.91
C ASP A 9 -27.22 -19.96 22.29
N SER A 10 -27.08 -19.01 23.23
CA SER A 10 -27.46 -19.21 24.63
C SER A 10 -28.97 -19.19 24.86
N VAL A 11 -29.77 -18.85 23.84
CA VAL A 11 -31.23 -18.68 23.94
C VAL A 11 -31.96 -19.87 23.32
N ASN A 12 -31.54 -20.28 22.13
CA ASN A 12 -32.19 -21.28 21.28
C ASN A 12 -31.40 -22.60 21.21
N GLY A 13 -30.26 -22.69 21.89
CA GLY A 13 -29.35 -23.82 21.85
C GLY A 13 -28.40 -23.79 20.65
N ASN A 14 -27.23 -24.40 20.83
CA ASN A 14 -26.18 -24.46 19.81
C ASN A 14 -26.72 -25.03 18.51
N ARG A 15 -26.35 -24.41 17.39
CA ARG A 15 -26.82 -24.81 16.07
C ARG A 15 -25.71 -24.77 15.04
N CYS A 16 -25.86 -25.59 14.00
CA CYS A 16 -25.04 -25.48 12.80
C CYS A 16 -25.60 -24.37 11.91
N VAL A 17 -24.72 -23.48 11.46
CA VAL A 17 -25.05 -22.41 10.53
C VAL A 17 -24.25 -22.62 9.26
N SER A 18 -24.89 -22.51 8.11
CA SER A 18 -24.22 -22.65 6.83
C SER A 18 -23.23 -21.51 6.59
N CYS A 19 -22.08 -21.84 6.02
CA CYS A 19 -21.01 -20.89 5.73
C CYS A 19 -21.49 -19.73 4.84
N GLY A 20 -22.37 -20.02 3.88
CA GLY A 20 -22.97 -19.06 2.95
C GLY A 20 -24.10 -18.20 3.54
N ASN A 21 -24.42 -18.32 4.83
CA ASN A 21 -25.51 -17.55 5.45
C ASN A 21 -25.18 -16.06 5.44
N THR A 22 -26.11 -15.22 5.00
CA THR A 22 -25.92 -13.76 4.88
C THR A 22 -25.74 -13.05 6.22
N GLU A 23 -26.38 -13.53 7.28
CA GLU A 23 -26.40 -12.88 8.58
C GLU A 23 -25.26 -13.34 9.48
N SER A 24 -25.17 -14.64 9.72
CA SER A 24 -24.19 -15.25 10.63
C SER A 24 -22.97 -15.84 9.90
N GLY A 25 -23.05 -16.06 8.59
CA GLY A 25 -21.97 -16.57 7.76
C GLY A 25 -21.30 -15.47 6.92
N VAL A 26 -20.71 -15.90 5.80
CA VAL A 26 -20.12 -15.08 4.75
C VAL A 26 -20.90 -15.34 3.47
N ASP A 27 -21.56 -14.31 2.94
CA ASP A 27 -22.36 -14.44 1.71
C ASP A 27 -21.52 -15.01 0.56
N GLY A 28 -22.09 -16.00 -0.15
CA GLY A 28 -21.41 -16.68 -1.24
C GLY A 28 -20.27 -17.62 -0.83
N CYS A 29 -20.04 -17.88 0.46
CA CYS A 29 -19.03 -18.82 0.92
C CYS A 29 -19.48 -20.28 0.78
N ALA A 30 -18.66 -21.10 0.13
CA ALA A 30 -18.87 -22.53 -0.05
C ALA A 30 -18.35 -23.33 1.14
N LYS A 31 -17.15 -22.99 1.63
CA LYS A 31 -16.51 -23.65 2.75
C LYS A 31 -15.88 -22.65 3.70
N CYS A 32 -16.05 -22.86 5.00
CA CYS A 32 -15.53 -21.98 6.03
C CYS A 32 -14.98 -22.73 7.23
N THR A 33 -14.17 -22.04 8.01
CA THR A 33 -13.69 -22.46 9.32
C THR A 33 -14.48 -21.72 10.39
N ALA A 34 -14.91 -22.44 11.43
CA ALA A 34 -15.64 -21.85 12.54
C ALA A 34 -14.88 -20.65 13.14
N PRO A 35 -15.60 -19.61 13.58
CA PRO A 35 -14.97 -18.49 14.26
C PRO A 35 -14.23 -18.96 15.52
N SER A 36 -13.09 -18.35 15.80
CA SER A 36 -12.36 -18.49 17.05
C SER A 36 -12.22 -17.13 17.73
N GLY A 37 -12.30 -17.11 19.07
CA GLY A 37 -12.22 -15.87 19.86
C GLY A 37 -13.49 -15.02 19.80
N GLU A 38 -13.34 -13.70 19.70
CA GLU A 38 -14.45 -12.72 19.67
C GLU A 38 -15.12 -12.57 18.30
N SER A 39 -14.61 -13.24 17.27
CA SER A 39 -15.19 -13.19 15.93
C SER A 39 -16.57 -13.82 15.90
N THR A 40 -17.56 -13.10 15.37
CA THR A 40 -18.95 -13.59 15.27
C THR A 40 -19.25 -14.29 13.94
N LYS A 41 -18.38 -14.12 12.94
CA LYS A 41 -18.49 -14.70 11.60
C LYS A 41 -17.35 -15.70 11.33
N PRO A 42 -17.62 -16.78 10.58
CA PRO A 42 -16.62 -17.78 10.23
C PRO A 42 -15.62 -17.23 9.20
N THR A 43 -14.46 -17.85 9.12
CA THR A 43 -13.45 -17.55 8.10
C THR A 43 -13.75 -18.34 6.83
N CYS A 44 -14.09 -17.66 5.74
CA CYS A 44 -14.31 -18.30 4.45
C CYS A 44 -12.98 -18.81 3.86
N THR A 45 -12.99 -20.06 3.41
CA THR A 45 -11.84 -20.75 2.80
C THR A 45 -12.04 -21.00 1.31
N GLU A 46 -13.29 -21.05 0.86
CA GLU A 46 -13.67 -21.28 -0.54
C GLU A 46 -15.00 -20.59 -0.83
N CYS A 47 -15.08 -19.89 -1.95
CA CYS A 47 -16.29 -19.20 -2.40
C CYS A 47 -17.01 -19.96 -3.52
N ASN A 48 -18.32 -19.76 -3.63
CA ASN A 48 -19.14 -20.26 -4.73
C ASN A 48 -19.05 -19.35 -5.96
N ASN A 49 -19.59 -19.82 -7.10
CA ASN A 49 -19.77 -19.03 -8.33
C ASN A 49 -18.47 -18.41 -8.87
N ASN A 50 -17.35 -19.15 -8.80
CA ASN A 50 -16.05 -18.70 -9.29
C ASN A 50 -15.53 -17.41 -8.61
N LYS A 51 -16.10 -17.02 -7.48
CA LYS A 51 -15.61 -15.90 -6.66
C LYS A 51 -14.32 -16.29 -5.94
N ILE A 52 -13.59 -15.28 -5.51
CA ILE A 52 -12.33 -15.41 -4.79
C ILE A 52 -12.48 -14.91 -3.36
N VAL A 53 -11.74 -15.52 -2.44
CA VAL A 53 -11.75 -15.14 -1.03
C VAL A 53 -10.94 -13.87 -0.86
N LYS A 54 -11.58 -12.80 -0.38
CA LYS A 54 -10.94 -11.57 0.06
C LYS A 54 -10.76 -11.59 1.57
N THR A 55 -9.55 -11.31 2.02
CA THR A 55 -9.21 -11.30 3.45
C THR A 55 -8.94 -9.88 3.89
N GLU A 56 -9.75 -9.38 4.81
CA GLU A 56 -9.61 -8.06 5.42
C GLU A 56 -9.32 -8.23 6.93
N PRO A 57 -8.81 -7.19 7.62
CA PRO A 57 -8.61 -7.25 9.07
C PRO A 57 -9.90 -7.55 9.85
N SER A 58 -11.05 -7.18 9.28
CA SER A 58 -12.39 -7.40 9.84
C SER A 58 -12.97 -8.78 9.53
N GLY A 59 -12.32 -9.60 8.70
CA GLY A 59 -12.79 -10.93 8.31
C GLY A 59 -12.69 -11.20 6.80
N THR A 60 -13.29 -12.29 6.36
CA THR A 60 -13.27 -12.72 4.95
C THR A 60 -14.57 -12.42 4.23
N SER A 61 -14.49 -12.07 2.95
CA SER A 61 -15.63 -11.90 2.04
C SER A 61 -15.39 -12.62 0.70
N CYS A 62 -16.46 -12.92 -0.03
CA CYS A 62 -16.37 -13.51 -1.36
C CYS A 62 -16.65 -12.46 -2.43
N VAL A 63 -15.63 -12.14 -3.22
CA VAL A 63 -15.68 -11.09 -4.25
C VAL A 63 -15.33 -11.65 -5.62
N GLU A 64 -15.71 -10.95 -6.67
CA GLU A 64 -15.23 -11.27 -8.02
C GLU A 64 -13.77 -10.84 -8.19
N GLU A 65 -13.06 -11.47 -9.12
CA GLU A 65 -11.65 -11.15 -9.39
C GLU A 65 -11.45 -9.67 -9.77
N ALA A 66 -12.38 -9.09 -10.52
CA ALA A 66 -12.34 -7.68 -10.90
C ALA A 66 -12.55 -6.71 -9.71
N ALA A 67 -13.14 -7.17 -8.61
CA ALA A 67 -13.31 -6.38 -7.39
C ALA A 67 -12.08 -6.46 -6.45
N CYS A 68 -11.02 -7.16 -6.86
CA CYS A 68 -9.74 -7.23 -6.16
C CYS A 68 -8.88 -5.99 -6.40
N VAL A 69 -9.40 -4.83 -6.00
CA VAL A 69 -8.79 -3.50 -6.20
C VAL A 69 -8.70 -2.76 -4.87
N ASP A 70 -8.28 -1.50 -4.87
CA ASP A 70 -8.24 -0.64 -3.67
C ASP A 70 -7.27 -1.10 -2.56
N GLY A 71 -6.09 -1.57 -2.96
CA GLY A 71 -5.04 -2.03 -2.05
C GLY A 71 -5.08 -3.53 -1.80
N PHE A 72 -5.65 -4.29 -2.74
CA PHE A 72 -5.60 -5.74 -2.77
C PHE A 72 -5.01 -6.21 -4.10
N PHE A 73 -4.51 -7.44 -4.12
CA PHE A 73 -4.03 -8.10 -5.32
C PHE A 73 -4.49 -9.55 -5.37
N VAL A 74 -4.59 -10.06 -6.59
CA VAL A 74 -4.95 -11.46 -6.85
C VAL A 74 -3.71 -12.33 -6.61
N GLU A 75 -3.68 -13.01 -5.47
CA GLU A 75 -2.67 -14.00 -5.15
C GLU A 75 -3.09 -15.35 -5.74
N THR A 76 -2.20 -15.94 -6.54
CA THR A 76 -2.38 -17.30 -7.03
C THR A 76 -1.72 -18.26 -6.04
N VAL A 77 -2.50 -19.08 -5.37
CA VAL A 77 -1.96 -20.07 -4.43
C VAL A 77 -1.38 -21.23 -5.24
N SER A 78 -0.05 -21.34 -5.27
CA SER A 78 0.64 -22.43 -5.96
C SER A 78 0.11 -23.80 -5.54
N GLY A 79 -0.35 -24.59 -6.51
CA GLY A 79 -0.86 -25.95 -6.28
C GLY A 79 -2.38 -26.06 -6.14
N THR A 80 -3.15 -24.98 -6.30
CA THR A 80 -4.63 -25.05 -6.37
C THR A 80 -5.14 -23.94 -7.30
N PRO A 81 -6.18 -24.16 -8.14
CA PRO A 81 -6.75 -23.10 -8.99
C PRO A 81 -7.47 -21.99 -8.21
N SER A 82 -7.33 -21.94 -6.88
CA SER A 82 -7.96 -20.95 -6.01
C SER A 82 -7.12 -19.69 -5.91
N LYS A 83 -7.59 -18.65 -6.61
CA LYS A 83 -7.13 -17.27 -6.45
C LYS A 83 -7.69 -16.68 -5.15
N LYS A 84 -6.93 -15.79 -4.51
CA LYS A 84 -7.34 -15.05 -3.31
C LYS A 84 -7.04 -13.57 -3.46
N CYS A 85 -7.83 -12.71 -2.82
CA CYS A 85 -7.51 -11.31 -2.66
C CYS A 85 -6.75 -11.10 -1.36
N THR A 86 -5.48 -10.75 -1.51
CA THR A 86 -4.57 -10.48 -0.40
C THR A 86 -4.31 -8.98 -0.34
N ALA A 87 -4.27 -8.42 0.87
CA ALA A 87 -4.01 -7.00 1.07
C ALA A 87 -2.56 -6.65 0.70
N CYS A 88 -2.37 -5.48 0.10
CA CYS A 88 -1.06 -4.89 -0.08
C CYS A 88 -0.44 -4.55 1.28
N ALA A 89 0.88 -4.70 1.39
CA ALA A 89 1.59 -4.35 2.64
C ALA A 89 1.59 -2.83 2.90
N ASP A 90 1.54 -2.03 1.84
CA ASP A 90 1.52 -0.56 1.91
C ASP A 90 0.06 -0.07 1.88
N SER A 91 -0.36 0.62 2.94
CA SER A 91 -1.73 1.12 3.11
C SER A 91 -2.13 2.17 2.08
N ASN A 92 -1.15 2.85 1.48
CA ASN A 92 -1.31 3.91 0.49
C ASN A 92 -1.23 3.37 -0.95
N CYS A 93 -0.99 2.08 -1.10
CA CYS A 93 -1.00 1.39 -2.38
C CYS A 93 -2.43 1.06 -2.81
N ALA A 94 -2.76 1.38 -4.06
CA ALA A 94 -4.03 1.02 -4.69
C ALA A 94 -3.94 -0.33 -5.42
N VAL A 95 -2.78 -0.66 -6.01
CA VAL A 95 -2.54 -1.94 -6.66
C VAL A 95 -1.09 -2.38 -6.40
N CYS A 96 -0.91 -3.60 -5.91
CA CYS A 96 0.40 -4.23 -5.75
C CYS A 96 0.49 -5.52 -6.57
N THR A 97 1.71 -5.94 -6.90
CA THR A 97 1.97 -7.12 -7.74
C THR A 97 2.19 -8.39 -6.94
N ALA A 98 2.50 -8.26 -5.66
CA ALA A 98 2.75 -9.37 -4.74
C ALA A 98 2.59 -8.90 -3.29
N ALA A 99 2.57 -9.86 -2.36
CA ALA A 99 2.66 -9.59 -0.94
C ALA A 99 4.02 -8.96 -0.58
N GLY A 100 4.02 -8.16 0.48
CA GLY A 100 5.23 -7.55 1.04
C GLY A 100 5.46 -6.10 0.61
N THR A 101 6.39 -5.46 1.31
CA THR A 101 6.80 -4.07 1.06
C THR A 101 7.52 -3.94 -0.29
N GLY A 102 7.34 -2.79 -0.94
CA GLY A 102 8.02 -2.50 -2.21
C GLY A 102 7.50 -3.31 -3.39
N LYS A 103 6.20 -3.64 -3.39
CA LYS A 103 5.50 -4.33 -4.48
C LYS A 103 4.36 -3.50 -5.04
N CYS A 104 4.29 -2.22 -4.69
CA CYS A 104 3.23 -1.35 -5.19
C CYS A 104 3.50 -0.97 -6.65
N SER A 105 2.47 -1.07 -7.49
CA SER A 105 2.50 -0.64 -8.89
C SER A 105 1.63 0.59 -9.14
N LYS A 106 0.63 0.84 -8.31
CA LYS A 106 -0.16 2.07 -8.31
C LYS A 106 -0.51 2.52 -6.90
N CYS A 107 -0.36 3.82 -6.66
CA CYS A 107 -0.75 4.46 -5.42
C CYS A 107 -2.20 4.95 -5.46
N LYS A 108 -2.79 5.14 -4.27
CA LYS A 108 -4.08 5.79 -4.08
C LYS A 108 -4.00 7.28 -4.45
N ASP A 109 -5.15 7.91 -4.64
CA ASP A 109 -5.22 9.35 -4.90
C ASP A 109 -4.53 10.15 -3.79
N GLY A 110 -3.73 11.15 -4.19
CA GLY A 110 -2.90 11.95 -3.29
C GLY A 110 -1.57 11.29 -2.89
N TYR A 111 -1.20 10.17 -3.52
CA TYR A 111 0.10 9.52 -3.34
C TYR A 111 0.83 9.30 -4.67
N THR A 112 2.15 9.42 -4.63
CA THR A 112 3.06 9.20 -5.77
C THR A 112 3.87 7.94 -5.54
N LEU A 113 4.02 7.15 -6.61
CA LEU A 113 4.82 5.93 -6.58
C LEU A 113 6.31 6.28 -6.60
N ASP A 114 7.05 5.87 -5.59
CA ASP A 114 8.50 5.88 -5.63
C ASP A 114 9.00 4.74 -6.51
N SER A 115 9.58 5.06 -7.67
CA SER A 115 10.00 4.06 -8.65
C SER A 115 11.22 3.23 -8.22
N GLN A 116 11.91 3.61 -7.14
CA GLN A 116 13.10 2.91 -6.64
C GLN A 116 12.73 1.88 -5.56
N ALA A 117 11.83 2.27 -4.66
CA ALA A 117 11.35 1.47 -3.55
C ALA A 117 10.03 0.74 -3.87
N ASN A 118 9.29 1.11 -4.93
CA ASN A 118 7.95 0.61 -5.25
C ASN A 118 6.98 0.75 -4.07
N THR A 119 7.04 1.90 -3.41
CA THR A 119 6.20 2.29 -2.26
C THR A 119 5.50 3.62 -2.55
N CYS A 120 4.46 3.92 -1.77
CA CYS A 120 3.64 5.11 -1.98
C CYS A 120 3.94 6.18 -0.93
N ALA A 121 4.41 7.34 -1.38
CA ALA A 121 4.63 8.51 -0.54
C ALA A 121 3.58 9.59 -0.86
N SER A 122 3.16 10.35 0.15
CA SER A 122 2.17 11.40 -0.03
C SER A 122 2.63 12.39 -1.11
N SER A 123 1.76 12.66 -2.07
CA SER A 123 1.91 13.70 -3.09
C SER A 123 1.67 15.06 -2.46
N SER A 124 2.53 15.45 -1.53
CA SER A 124 2.43 16.75 -0.87
C SER A 124 2.21 17.85 -1.90
N ALA A 125 1.05 18.50 -1.81
CA ALA A 125 0.75 19.75 -2.52
C ALA A 125 1.64 20.91 -2.03
N ASN A 126 2.50 20.70 -1.02
CA ASN A 126 3.60 21.61 -0.74
C ASN A 126 4.79 21.30 -1.64
N ARG A 127 4.71 21.85 -2.86
CA ARG A 127 5.90 22.32 -3.56
C ARG A 127 6.67 23.26 -2.63
N SER A 128 7.84 22.86 -2.17
CA SER A 128 8.91 23.78 -1.78
C SER A 128 10.24 23.04 -1.83
N GLY A 129 10.89 23.09 -3.00
CA GLY A 129 12.26 22.57 -3.24
C GLY A 129 12.30 21.04 -3.35
N LEU A 130 12.95 20.40 -4.30
CA LEU A 130 14.03 20.81 -5.17
C LEU A 130 13.68 20.38 -6.59
N SER A 131 13.68 21.33 -7.51
CA SER A 131 14.11 20.99 -8.86
C SER A 131 15.57 20.58 -8.74
N THR A 132 15.85 19.30 -8.93
CA THR A 132 17.20 18.77 -9.15
C THR A 132 17.84 19.38 -10.43
N GLY A 133 17.18 20.34 -11.09
CA GLY A 133 17.75 21.22 -12.12
C GLY A 133 18.31 22.57 -11.62
N ALA A 134 18.38 22.85 -10.31
CA ALA A 134 19.00 24.07 -9.76
C ALA A 134 20.40 23.87 -9.15
N ILE A 135 20.94 22.63 -9.20
CA ILE A 135 22.31 22.33 -8.77
C ILE A 135 23.26 22.61 -9.95
N ALA A 136 23.24 23.85 -10.44
CA ALA A 136 24.21 24.42 -11.35
C ALA A 136 24.13 25.95 -11.23
N GLY A 137 24.86 26.57 -10.30
CA GLY A 137 24.96 28.04 -10.31
C GLY A 137 25.50 28.74 -9.07
N ILE A 138 25.46 28.13 -7.87
CA ILE A 138 25.82 28.87 -6.63
C ILE A 138 27.34 28.89 -6.37
N SER A 139 28.14 28.10 -7.09
CA SER A 139 29.60 28.04 -6.91
C SER A 139 30.37 29.16 -7.62
N VAL A 140 29.80 29.82 -8.63
CA VAL A 140 30.52 30.86 -9.39
C VAL A 140 30.41 32.23 -8.73
N ALA A 141 29.27 32.55 -8.10
CA ALA A 141 29.08 33.85 -7.45
C ALA A 141 30.05 34.07 -6.27
N ALA A 142 30.29 33.03 -5.45
CA ALA A 142 31.24 33.12 -4.35
C ALA A 142 32.68 33.28 -4.85
N VAL A 143 33.08 32.57 -5.92
CA VAL A 143 34.43 32.68 -6.49
C VAL A 143 34.66 34.04 -7.15
N VAL A 144 33.65 34.62 -7.82
CA VAL A 144 33.76 35.98 -8.39
C VAL A 144 33.82 37.04 -7.28
N VAL A 145 33.07 36.89 -6.19
CA VAL A 145 33.13 37.83 -5.06
C VAL A 145 34.48 37.74 -4.36
N VAL A 146 34.99 36.53 -4.07
CA VAL A 146 36.30 36.33 -3.42
C VAL A 146 37.44 36.72 -4.36
N GLY A 147 37.39 36.33 -5.64
CA GLY A 147 38.39 36.70 -6.65
C GLY A 147 38.39 38.20 -6.96
N GLY A 148 37.22 38.84 -6.98
CA GLY A 148 37.07 40.29 -7.13
C GLY A 148 37.60 41.05 -5.92
N LEU A 149 37.33 40.59 -4.69
CA LEU A 149 37.88 41.21 -3.47
C LEU A 149 39.40 41.08 -3.42
N VAL A 150 39.95 39.89 -3.68
CA VAL A 150 41.41 39.65 -3.65
C VAL A 150 42.11 40.40 -4.77
N GLY A 151 41.52 40.44 -5.98
CA GLY A 151 42.04 41.22 -7.11
C GLY A 151 42.02 42.72 -6.85
N PHE A 152 40.92 43.24 -6.29
CA PHE A 152 40.81 44.64 -5.90
C PHE A 152 41.79 45.00 -4.78
N LEU A 153 41.99 44.13 -3.78
CA LEU A 153 42.98 44.33 -2.72
C LEU A 153 44.42 44.32 -3.26
N CYS A 154 44.77 43.40 -4.15
CA CYS A 154 46.09 43.37 -4.78
C CYS A 154 46.33 44.61 -5.65
N TRP A 155 45.37 45.00 -6.49
CA TRP A 155 45.46 46.23 -7.28
C TRP A 155 45.59 47.46 -6.38
N TRP A 156 44.75 47.56 -5.35
CA TRP A 156 44.74 48.70 -4.44
C TRP A 156 46.08 48.84 -3.70
N PHE A 157 46.64 47.76 -3.16
CA PHE A 157 47.94 47.81 -2.48
C PHE A 157 49.11 48.10 -3.42
N ILE A 158 49.11 47.54 -4.63
CA ILE A 158 50.22 47.72 -5.59
C ILE A 158 50.17 49.11 -6.22
N CYS A 159 48.99 49.63 -6.60
CA CYS A 159 48.87 50.94 -7.22
C CYS A 159 48.91 52.10 -6.21
N ARG A 160 48.50 51.91 -4.95
CA ARG A 160 48.55 52.95 -3.91
C ARG A 160 49.94 53.11 -3.27
N GLY A 161 50.85 52.17 -3.49
CA GLY A 161 52.26 52.28 -3.07
C GLY A 161 53.15 53.07 -4.04
N LYS A 162 52.60 53.61 -5.14
CA LYS A 162 53.35 54.35 -6.17
C LYS A 162 52.73 55.72 -6.48
N ALA A 163 52.19 56.39 -5.45
CA ALA A 163 51.89 57.81 -5.43
C ALA A 163 52.61 58.44 -4.24
#